data_AF-I2AW99-F1
#
_entry.id   AF-I2AW99-F1
#
_cell.length_a   1.000
_cell.length_b   1.000
_cell.length_c   1.000
_cell.angle_alpha   90.00
_cell.angle_beta   90.00
_cell.angle_gamma   90.00
#
_symmetry.space_group_name_H-M   'P 1'
#
loop_
_entity.id
_entity.type
_entity.pdbx_description
1 polymer ?
#
loop_
_entity_poly.entity_id
_entity_poly.type
_entity_poly.pdbx_seq_one_letter_code
_entity_poly.pdbx_strand_id
1 'polypeptide(L)'
;SFGPREDAFFEAVTNLACEKKLPLIYLAANSGARIGIADEVKSCFRVGWSDESSPERGFQYIYLTDEDYSRIASSVIAHKLQLDSGEVRWIIDSVVGKEDGLGVENIHGSAAIASAYSRAYEETFTLTFVTGRTVGIGAYLARLGIR
;
A
#
# COMPACT_ATOMS: atom_id res chain seq x y z
N SER A 1 -8.76 7.59 0.81
CA SER A 1 -7.96 6.71 -0.05
C SER A 1 -8.55 5.30 -0.02
N PHE A 2 -8.19 4.48 -1.00
CA PHE A 2 -8.60 3.08 -1.13
C PHE A 2 -7.54 2.16 -0.54
N GLY A 3 -7.86 1.43 0.52
CA GLY A 3 -7.08 0.29 0.97
C GLY A 3 -7.89 -1.01 0.86
N PRO A 4 -7.38 -2.15 1.38
CA PRO A 4 -7.94 -3.46 1.05
C PRO A 4 -9.38 -3.62 1.54
N ARG A 5 -9.72 -2.99 2.67
CA ARG A 5 -11.09 -2.98 3.22
C ARG A 5 -12.07 -2.18 2.36
N GLU A 6 -11.65 -1.00 1.88
CA GLU A 6 -12.46 -0.17 0.99
C GLU A 6 -12.66 -0.85 -0.37
N ASP A 7 -11.61 -1.48 -0.89
CA ASP A 7 -11.65 -2.23 -2.14
C ASP A 7 -12.60 -3.44 -2.04
N ALA A 8 -12.46 -4.25 -0.98
CA ALA A 8 -13.33 -5.41 -0.74
C ALA A 8 -14.81 -5.00 -0.58
N PHE A 9 -15.09 -3.89 0.09
CA PHE A 9 -16.44 -3.36 0.21
C PHE A 9 -17.01 -2.94 -1.15
N PHE A 10 -16.25 -2.17 -1.94
CA PHE A 10 -16.68 -1.72 -3.26
C PHE A 10 -16.93 -2.90 -4.19
N GLU A 11 -16.04 -3.90 -4.20
CA GLU A 11 -16.21 -5.13 -4.99
C GLU A 11 -17.47 -5.90 -4.58
N ALA A 12 -17.69 -6.11 -3.28
CA ALA A 12 -18.85 -6.85 -2.79
C ALA A 12 -20.18 -6.17 -3.18
N VAL A 13 -20.27 -4.85 -3.02
CA VAL A 13 -21.47 -4.08 -3.41
C VAL A 13 -21.66 -4.12 -4.93
N THR A 14 -20.58 -4.00 -5.70
CA THR A 14 -20.62 -4.06 -7.16
C THR A 14 -21.14 -5.42 -7.64
N ASN A 15 -20.58 -6.50 -7.11
CA ASN A 15 -20.99 -7.86 -7.46
C ASN A 15 -22.46 -8.14 -7.08
N LEU A 16 -22.90 -7.67 -5.91
CA LEU A 16 -24.29 -7.78 -5.48
C LEU A 16 -25.24 -7.02 -6.42
N ALA A 17 -24.88 -5.80 -6.83
CA ALA A 17 -25.69 -5.02 -7.77
C ALA A 17 -25.82 -5.73 -9.13
N CYS A 18 -24.75 -6.33 -9.63
CA CYS A 18 -24.78 -7.17 -10.83
C CYS A 18 -25.69 -8.39 -10.68
N GLU A 19 -25.55 -9.13 -9.57
CA GLU A 19 -26.35 -10.33 -9.30
C GLU A 19 -27.85 -10.02 -9.23
N LYS A 20 -28.20 -8.90 -8.56
CA LYS A 20 -29.59 -8.48 -8.37
C LYS A 20 -30.13 -7.59 -9.49
N LYS A 21 -29.33 -7.28 -10.51
CA LYS A 21 -29.67 -6.36 -11.63
C LYS A 21 -30.13 -4.98 -11.13
N LEU A 22 -29.47 -4.47 -10.10
CA LEU A 22 -29.76 -3.16 -9.51
C LEU A 22 -28.86 -2.07 -10.12
N PRO A 23 -29.38 -0.86 -10.33
CA PRO A 23 -28.55 0.30 -10.69
C PRO A 23 -27.48 0.56 -9.64
N LEU A 24 -26.24 0.79 -10.09
CA LEU A 24 -25.09 1.10 -9.25
C LEU A 24 -24.66 2.55 -9.46
N ILE A 25 -24.81 3.38 -8.42
CA ILE A 25 -24.43 4.79 -8.44
C ILE A 25 -23.24 4.99 -7.51
N TYR A 26 -22.08 5.32 -8.08
CA TYR A 26 -20.85 5.60 -7.34
C TYR A 26 -20.66 7.12 -7.16
N LEU A 27 -20.67 7.58 -5.91
CA LEU A 27 -20.32 8.96 -5.57
C LEU A 27 -18.80 9.06 -5.33
N ALA A 28 -18.07 9.57 -6.32
CA ALA A 28 -16.62 9.58 -6.32
C ALA A 28 -16.05 10.83 -5.66
N ALA A 29 -15.49 10.65 -4.46
CA ALA A 29 -14.71 11.65 -3.72
C ALA A 29 -13.54 10.96 -3.01
N ASN A 30 -12.40 10.84 -3.66
CA ASN A 30 -11.29 10.01 -3.18
C ASN A 30 -9.91 10.58 -3.52
N SER A 31 -8.87 9.91 -3.05
CA SER A 31 -7.47 10.29 -3.24
C SER A 31 -6.64 9.15 -3.85
N GLY A 32 -7.27 8.24 -4.59
CA GLY A 32 -6.62 7.03 -5.11
C GLY A 32 -6.28 5.98 -4.04
N ALA A 33 -5.44 5.03 -4.41
CA ALA A 33 -4.93 3.98 -3.54
C ALA A 33 -4.20 4.58 -2.33
N ARG A 34 -4.32 3.91 -1.17
CA ARG A 34 -3.62 4.30 0.05
C ARG A 34 -2.11 4.11 -0.16
N ILE A 35 -1.35 5.05 0.37
CA ILE A 35 0.11 5.01 0.42
C ILE A 35 0.47 5.02 1.89
N GLY A 36 1.24 4.03 2.33
CA GLY A 36 1.69 3.91 3.71
C GLY A 36 3.19 3.62 3.79
N ILE A 37 3.74 3.80 4.98
CA ILE A 37 5.12 3.45 5.34
C ILE A 37 5.05 2.66 6.65
N ALA A 38 5.94 1.69 6.84
CA ALA A 38 6.06 0.96 8.09
C ALA A 38 6.68 1.85 9.19
N ASP A 39 5.83 2.52 9.98
CA ASP A 39 6.27 3.47 11.01
C ASP A 39 7.14 2.82 12.08
N GLU A 40 6.90 1.54 12.41
CA GLU A 40 7.75 0.82 13.36
C GLU A 40 9.19 0.67 12.86
N VAL A 41 9.38 0.44 11.55
CA VAL A 41 10.71 0.35 10.93
C VAL A 41 11.33 1.75 10.86
N LYS A 42 10.55 2.73 10.39
CA LYS A 42 10.97 4.14 10.30
C LYS A 42 11.48 4.69 11.64
N SER A 43 10.87 4.25 12.75
CA SER A 43 11.20 4.72 14.09
C SER A 43 12.54 4.23 14.64
N CYS A 44 13.12 3.17 14.06
CA CYS A 44 14.29 2.51 14.64
C CYS A 44 15.40 2.12 13.66
N PHE A 45 15.21 2.23 12.34
CA PHE A 45 16.30 1.99 11.41
C PHE A 45 17.46 2.97 11.63
N ARG A 46 18.66 2.47 11.41
CA ARG A 46 19.91 3.23 11.43
C ARG A 46 20.56 3.18 10.05
N VAL A 47 21.45 4.11 9.80
CA VAL A 47 22.17 4.22 8.54
C VAL A 47 23.60 3.77 8.75
N GLY A 48 24.06 2.81 7.96
CA GLY A 48 25.48 2.45 7.88
C GLY A 48 26.19 3.42 6.95
N TRP A 49 26.66 4.55 7.49
CA TRP A 49 27.37 5.56 6.71
C TRP A 49 28.70 5.02 6.19
N SER A 50 29.14 5.53 5.04
CA SER A 50 30.49 5.24 4.53
C SER A 50 31.56 5.86 5.42
N ASP A 51 31.25 7.00 6.04
CA ASP A 51 32.05 7.72 7.02
C ASP A 51 31.12 8.32 8.08
N GLU A 52 31.17 7.82 9.32
CA GLU A 52 30.30 8.26 10.43
C GLU A 52 30.48 9.76 10.76
N SER A 53 31.63 10.35 10.41
CA SER A 53 31.90 11.77 10.65
C SER A 53 31.45 12.69 9.50
N SER A 54 31.20 12.12 8.32
CA SER A 54 30.86 12.85 7.09
C SER A 54 29.71 12.15 6.34
N PRO A 55 28.45 12.24 6.83
CA PRO A 55 27.29 11.57 6.22
C PRO A 55 27.03 11.95 4.75
N GLU A 56 27.46 13.13 4.33
CA GLU A 56 27.38 13.62 2.95
C GLU A 56 28.18 12.76 1.95
N ARG A 57 29.11 11.92 2.43
CA ARG A 57 29.85 10.95 1.62
C ARG A 57 29.02 9.71 1.25
N GLY A 58 27.77 9.66 1.70
CA GLY A 58 26.83 8.59 1.40
C GLY A 58 26.85 7.46 2.42
N PHE A 59 26.02 6.46 2.14
CA PHE A 59 25.80 5.30 3.01
C PHE A 59 25.89 4.01 2.21
N GLN A 60 26.11 2.90 2.91
CA GLN A 60 26.22 1.58 2.33
C GLN A 60 24.92 0.77 2.48
N TYR A 61 24.23 0.92 3.61
CA TYR A 61 23.02 0.18 3.93
C TYR A 61 22.20 0.88 5.02
N ILE A 62 20.96 0.43 5.22
CA ILE A 62 20.19 0.69 6.43
C ILE A 62 20.10 -0.60 7.26
N TYR A 63 20.09 -0.47 8.58
CA TYR A 63 20.16 -1.62 9.47
C TYR A 63 19.38 -1.40 10.76
N LEU A 64 19.15 -2.48 11.50
CA LEU A 64 18.61 -2.50 12.85
C LEU A 64 19.67 -3.00 13.82
N THR A 65 19.58 -2.56 15.08
CA THR A 65 20.33 -3.21 16.16
C THR A 65 19.79 -4.60 16.43
N ASP A 66 20.54 -5.43 17.16
CA ASP A 66 20.06 -6.74 17.60
C ASP A 66 18.78 -6.64 18.46
N GLU A 67 18.68 -5.60 19.30
CA GLU A 67 17.49 -5.30 20.12
C GLU A 67 16.30 -4.88 19.27
N ASP A 68 16.48 -3.94 18.34
CA ASP A 68 15.41 -3.46 17.46
C ASP A 68 14.94 -4.56 16.51
N TYR A 69 15.86 -5.33 15.93
CA TYR A 69 15.51 -6.46 15.09
C TYR A 69 14.68 -7.48 15.86
N SER A 70 15.06 -7.84 17.09
CA SER A 70 14.29 -8.76 17.93
C SER A 70 12.86 -8.26 18.20
N ARG A 71 12.65 -6.94 18.24
CA ARG A 71 11.34 -6.32 18.46
C ARG A 71 10.45 -6.29 17.21
N ILE A 72 11.03 -6.10 16.02
CA ILE A 72 10.29 -5.90 14.77
C ILE A 72 10.65 -6.89 13.66
N ALA A 73 11.19 -8.07 14.01
CA ALA A 73 11.65 -9.07 13.05
C ALA A 73 10.58 -9.49 12.04
N SER A 74 9.29 -9.45 12.41
CA SER A 74 8.18 -9.78 11.50
C SER A 74 7.89 -8.69 10.46
N SER A 75 8.36 -7.45 10.67
CA SER A 75 8.12 -6.30 9.78
C SER A 75 9.19 -6.17 8.69
N VAL A 76 10.28 -6.94 8.74
CA VAL A 76 11.42 -6.82 7.83
C VAL A 76 11.98 -8.18 7.44
N ILE A 77 12.58 -8.24 6.24
CA ILE A 77 13.51 -9.29 5.85
C ILE A 77 14.90 -8.68 5.98
N ALA A 78 15.76 -9.31 6.77
CA ALA A 78 17.08 -8.78 7.10
C ALA A 78 18.09 -9.91 7.34
N HIS A 79 19.37 -9.62 7.10
CA HIS A 79 20.48 -10.53 7.39
C HIS A 79 21.47 -9.92 8.38
N LYS A 80 22.11 -10.78 9.18
CA LYS A 80 23.05 -10.40 10.23
C LYS A 80 24.43 -10.11 9.64
N LEU A 81 24.99 -8.97 10.00
CA LEU A 81 26.37 -8.56 9.76
C LEU A 81 27.06 -8.36 11.12
N GLN A 82 28.25 -8.92 11.28
CA GLN A 82 29.10 -8.66 12.43
C GLN A 82 30.32 -7.87 11.96
N LEU A 83 30.54 -6.71 12.58
CA LEU A 83 31.70 -5.87 12.29
C LEU A 83 32.92 -6.31 13.10
N ASP A 84 34.11 -5.92 12.62
CA ASP A 84 35.38 -6.16 13.33
C ASP A 84 35.43 -5.49 14.72
N SER A 85 34.62 -4.44 14.92
CA SER A 85 34.41 -3.80 16.22
C SER A 85 33.67 -4.66 17.24
N GLY A 86 33.10 -5.79 16.81
CA GLY A 86 32.20 -6.64 17.60
C GLY A 86 30.73 -6.20 17.54
N GLU A 87 30.42 -5.08 16.88
CA GLU A 87 29.05 -4.63 16.70
C GLU A 87 28.26 -5.56 15.77
N VAL A 88 27.04 -5.90 16.19
CA VAL A 88 26.08 -6.66 15.38
C VAL A 88 25.08 -5.71 14.74
N ARG A 89 24.91 -5.84 13.43
CA ARG A 89 23.95 -5.08 12.62
C ARG A 89 23.06 -6.03 11.83
N TRP A 90 21.77 -5.79 11.83
CA TRP A 90 20.81 -6.50 10.97
C TRP A 90 20.48 -5.65 9.75
N ILE A 91 21.12 -5.91 8.63
CA ILE A 91 20.92 -5.14 7.39
C ILE A 91 19.54 -5.47 6.83
N ILE A 92 18.74 -4.44 6.56
CA ILE A 92 17.38 -4.59 6.03
C ILE A 92 17.45 -4.80 4.52
N ASP A 93 17.02 -5.96 4.05
CA ASP A 93 16.90 -6.30 2.63
C ASP A 93 15.54 -5.92 2.06
N SER A 94 14.48 -6.02 2.87
CA SER A 94 13.12 -5.65 2.48
C SER A 94 12.28 -5.25 3.68
N VAL A 95 11.36 -4.30 3.46
CA VAL A 95 10.39 -3.86 4.45
C VAL A 95 9.02 -4.43 4.08
N VAL A 96 8.43 -5.20 4.98
CA VAL A 96 7.10 -5.80 4.83
C VAL A 96 6.07 -4.93 5.55
N GLY A 97 6.37 -4.52 6.78
CA GLY A 97 5.47 -3.76 7.66
C GLY A 97 4.50 -4.66 8.43
N LYS A 98 4.08 -4.20 9.61
CA LYS A 98 3.11 -4.90 10.47
C LYS A 98 1.64 -4.62 10.07
N GLU A 99 1.39 -3.51 9.40
CA GLU A 99 0.06 -3.06 9.02
C GLU A 99 -0.23 -3.42 7.57
N ASP A 100 -1.50 -3.73 7.30
CA ASP A 100 -1.98 -3.98 5.95
C ASP A 100 -2.34 -2.67 5.24
N GLY A 101 -2.22 -2.64 3.91
CA GLY A 101 -2.60 -1.50 3.09
C GLY A 101 -1.56 -0.38 3.05
N LEU A 102 -0.28 -0.72 3.08
CA LEU A 102 0.85 0.19 2.90
C LEU A 102 1.25 0.30 1.42
N GLY A 103 1.16 -0.78 0.65
CA GLY A 103 1.75 -0.88 -0.68
C GLY A 103 0.95 -1.68 -1.71
N VAL A 104 1.56 -2.75 -2.21
CA VAL A 104 1.11 -3.50 -3.40
C VAL A 104 -0.25 -4.18 -3.23
N GLU A 105 -0.62 -4.52 -2.00
CA GLU A 105 -1.93 -5.01 -1.61
C GLU A 105 -3.05 -4.02 -1.97
N ASN A 106 -2.81 -2.70 -1.89
CA ASN A 106 -3.78 -1.69 -2.31
C ASN A 106 -3.90 -1.64 -3.84
N ILE A 107 -2.80 -1.90 -4.56
CA ILE A 107 -2.81 -1.93 -6.02
C ILE A 107 -3.55 -3.18 -6.51
N HIS A 108 -3.38 -4.31 -5.82
CA HIS A 108 -4.14 -5.52 -6.08
C HIS A 108 -5.65 -5.30 -5.87
N GLY A 109 -6.05 -4.75 -4.72
CA GLY A 109 -7.44 -4.41 -4.44
C GLY A 109 -8.02 -3.40 -5.44
N SER A 110 -7.24 -2.37 -5.80
CA SER A 110 -7.58 -1.41 -6.85
C SER A 110 -7.87 -2.09 -8.20
N ALA A 111 -7.06 -3.08 -8.59
CA ALA A 111 -7.28 -3.84 -9.81
C ALA A 111 -8.55 -4.71 -9.74
N ALA A 112 -8.83 -5.30 -8.59
CA ALA A 112 -10.04 -6.10 -8.37
C ALA A 112 -11.30 -5.25 -8.56
N ILE A 113 -11.37 -4.06 -7.94
CA ILE A 113 -12.53 -3.17 -8.09
C ILE A 113 -12.66 -2.58 -9.49
N ALA A 114 -11.55 -2.29 -10.18
CA ALA A 114 -11.58 -1.90 -11.59
C ALA A 114 -12.21 -3.01 -12.44
N SER A 115 -11.77 -4.26 -12.24
CA SER A 115 -12.32 -5.41 -12.95
C SER A 115 -13.81 -5.62 -12.66
N ALA A 116 -14.20 -5.55 -11.39
CA ALA A 116 -15.60 -5.68 -10.97
C ALA A 116 -16.48 -4.59 -11.60
N TYR A 117 -16.05 -3.34 -11.55
CA TYR A 117 -16.82 -2.21 -12.07
C TYR A 117 -16.89 -2.22 -13.61
N SER A 118 -15.82 -2.66 -14.28
CA SER A 118 -15.82 -2.88 -15.73
C SER A 118 -16.84 -3.93 -16.15
N ARG A 119 -16.98 -5.03 -15.39
CA ARG A 119 -18.04 -6.02 -15.64
C ARG A 119 -19.42 -5.46 -15.33
N ALA A 120 -19.55 -4.67 -14.27
CA ALA A 120 -20.83 -4.09 -13.87
C ALA A 120 -21.46 -3.21 -14.95
N TYR A 121 -20.65 -2.48 -15.71
CA TYR A 121 -21.12 -1.68 -16.85
C TYR A 121 -21.89 -2.51 -17.89
N GLU A 122 -21.42 -3.74 -18.17
CA GLU A 122 -22.07 -4.65 -19.14
C GLU A 122 -23.30 -5.35 -18.55
N GLU A 123 -23.37 -5.47 -17.22
CA GLU A 123 -24.36 -6.31 -16.52
C GLU A 123 -25.54 -5.53 -15.94
N THR A 124 -25.36 -4.24 -15.61
CA THR A 124 -26.37 -3.38 -14.98
C THR A 124 -26.13 -1.90 -15.31
N PHE A 125 -27.06 -1.03 -14.91
CA PHE A 125 -26.86 0.42 -15.04
C PHE A 125 -25.78 0.90 -14.07
N THR A 126 -24.77 1.58 -14.59
CA THR A 126 -23.72 2.26 -13.81
C THR A 126 -23.78 3.77 -14.03
N LEU A 127 -23.55 4.55 -12.98
CA LEU A 127 -23.37 6.01 -13.01
C LEU A 127 -22.30 6.40 -11.98
N THR A 128 -21.35 7.26 -12.36
CA THR A 128 -20.37 7.83 -11.45
C THR A 128 -20.56 9.34 -11.34
N PHE A 129 -20.88 9.82 -10.13
CA PHE A 129 -20.96 11.24 -9.83
C PHE A 129 -19.71 11.69 -9.10
N VAL A 130 -18.87 12.51 -9.76
CA VAL A 130 -17.66 13.04 -9.13
C VAL A 130 -18.02 14.27 -8.28
N THR A 131 -17.74 14.18 -6.99
CA THR A 131 -17.87 15.29 -6.05
C THR A 131 -16.53 15.58 -5.39
N GLY A 132 -16.04 16.82 -5.53
CA GLY A 132 -14.68 17.19 -5.12
C GLY A 132 -13.63 16.68 -6.12
N ARG A 133 -12.90 15.62 -5.76
CA ARG A 133 -11.81 15.07 -6.59
C ARG A 133 -11.87 13.55 -6.68
N THR A 134 -11.42 13.01 -7.80
CA THR A 134 -11.22 11.57 -8.01
C THR A 134 -9.84 11.35 -8.63
N VAL A 135 -9.02 10.47 -8.04
CA VAL A 135 -7.59 10.36 -8.36
C VAL A 135 -7.20 8.90 -8.49
N GLY A 136 -6.25 8.58 -9.37
CA GLY A 136 -5.70 7.24 -9.54
C GLY A 136 -6.80 6.23 -9.87
N ILE A 137 -6.91 5.16 -9.09
CA ILE A 137 -7.96 4.15 -9.26
C ILE A 137 -9.37 4.76 -9.29
N GLY A 138 -9.65 5.80 -8.51
CA GLY A 138 -10.94 6.48 -8.52
C GLY A 138 -11.27 7.13 -9.87
N ALA A 139 -10.28 7.67 -10.57
CA ALA A 139 -10.45 8.22 -11.90
C ALA A 139 -10.70 7.12 -12.95
N TYR A 140 -10.02 5.97 -12.81
CA TYR A 140 -10.30 4.79 -13.63
C TYR A 140 -11.71 4.26 -13.41
N LEU A 141 -12.19 4.16 -12.17
CA LEU A 141 -13.58 3.75 -11.88
C LEU A 141 -14.59 4.70 -12.53
N ALA A 142 -14.38 6.00 -12.46
CA ALA A 142 -15.23 6.97 -13.14
C ALA A 142 -15.26 6.75 -14.66
N ARG A 143 -14.11 6.42 -15.26
CA ARG A 143 -14.04 6.07 -16.69
C ARG A 143 -14.75 4.75 -17.01
N LEU A 144 -14.57 3.72 -16.19
CA LEU A 144 -15.15 2.39 -16.40
C LEU A 144 -16.67 2.36 -16.18
N GLY A 145 -17.19 3.24 -15.32
CA GLY A 145 -18.63 3.44 -15.16
C GLY A 145 -19.31 4.08 -16.37
N ILE A 146 -18.51 4.68 -17.28
CA ILE A 146 -18.85 5.35 -18.56
C ILE A 146 -19.78 6.56 -18.46
N ARG A 147 -20.77 6.53 -17.57
CA ARG A 147 -21.77 7.56 -17.34
C ARG A 147 -21.45 8.34 -16.08
#